data_AF-A0A834YW12-F1
#
_entry.id   AF-A0A834YW12-F1
#
_cell.length_a   1.000
_cell.length_b   1.000
_cell.length_c   1.000
_cell.angle_alpha   90.00
_cell.angle_beta   90.00
_cell.angle_gamma   90.00
#
_symmetry.space_group_name_H-M   'P 1'
#
loop_
_entity.id
_entity.type
_entity.pdbx_description
1 polymer ?
#
loop_
_entity_poly.entity_id
_entity_poly.type
_entity_poly.pdbx_seq_one_letter_code
_entity_poly.pdbx_strand_id
1 'polypeptide(L)'
;MLSAVIESMGSLCSRHQRYSEADTEENAQAAEIERRIVQETKAEKHIQKLLLLGAGESGKSTIFKQARYSILPSIQNHILHFLIFFIWNEILFSCLHSILPFSMCMVYVQIKLLFQTGFDEAELKSYITVIHANVYQTIKILHDGSKELAQNEADSSKYVLSIEYKDIGENLSEIGSRLDYPRLTKELALDIETLWKDAAIQETYSRGNELQVPDCAHYFMENLQRLSDVNYVPTKEDVLYARVRTTGVVEIQFSPVGENKKSGEVYRLFDVGGQRNERRKWIHLFEGVTAVIFCAAISDYDQMLFEDENKNRMMETKELFDWVLKQPCFEKTSFMLFLNKFDIFEKKVLKVPLNVCEWFKDYQPVSTGKQEIEHAYEFVKKKFEELYFQSTAPDRVDRVFKIYRTTALDQKLVKKTFKLVDETLRRRNLFEAGLL
;
A
#
# COMPACT_ATOMS: atom_id res chain seq x y z
N MET A 1 -18.04 -89.11 -2.54
CA MET A 1 -19.37 -88.56 -2.84
C MET A 1 -19.94 -88.05 -1.53
N LEU A 2 -19.79 -86.75 -1.29
CA LEU A 2 -20.90 -85.77 -1.26
C LEU A 2 -21.55 -85.74 0.12
N SER A 3 -21.69 -84.64 0.85
CA SER A 3 -21.37 -83.22 0.66
C SER A 3 -21.65 -82.56 2.02
N ALA A 4 -20.68 -81.91 2.65
CA ALA A 4 -20.60 -80.44 2.67
C ALA A 4 -21.90 -79.73 3.08
N VAL A 5 -22.24 -79.66 4.39
CA VAL A 5 -23.08 -78.57 4.97
C VAL A 5 -22.82 -78.32 6.48
N ILE A 6 -21.61 -78.52 7.03
CA ILE A 6 -21.30 -78.03 8.41
C ILE A 6 -19.93 -77.34 8.46
N GLU A 7 -19.65 -76.51 7.47
CA GLU A 7 -18.60 -75.48 7.52
C GLU A 7 -19.14 -74.20 6.87
N SER A 8 -20.07 -73.52 7.55
CA SER A 8 -20.50 -72.17 7.15
C SER A 8 -21.07 -71.38 8.32
N MET A 9 -20.37 -71.31 9.46
CA MET A 9 -20.68 -70.31 10.51
C MET A 9 -19.41 -69.75 11.19
N GLY A 10 -18.33 -69.56 10.44
CA GLY A 10 -17.04 -69.10 10.99
C GLY A 10 -16.38 -67.91 10.27
N SER A 11 -17.08 -67.14 9.44
CA SER A 11 -16.44 -66.07 8.65
C SER A 11 -17.24 -64.75 8.47
N LEU A 12 -18.33 -64.55 9.22
CA LEU A 12 -19.13 -63.32 9.09
C LEU A 12 -18.82 -62.22 10.11
N CYS A 13 -17.92 -62.44 11.07
CA CYS A 13 -17.63 -61.44 12.10
C CYS A 13 -16.51 -60.44 11.73
N SER A 14 -15.57 -60.77 10.83
CA SER A 14 -14.45 -59.85 10.52
C SER A 14 -14.75 -58.79 9.45
N ARG A 15 -15.76 -59.02 8.58
CA ARG A 15 -16.18 -58.03 7.57
C ARG A 15 -17.03 -56.92 8.19
N HIS A 16 -17.92 -57.23 9.12
CA HIS A 16 -18.71 -56.20 9.82
C HIS A 16 -17.86 -55.37 10.78
N GLN A 17 -16.86 -55.95 11.44
CA GLN A 17 -15.94 -55.21 12.29
C GLN A 17 -15.06 -54.24 11.51
N ARG A 18 -14.48 -54.65 10.36
CA ARG A 18 -13.69 -53.73 9.53
C ARG A 18 -14.52 -52.63 8.87
N TYR A 19 -15.77 -52.92 8.50
CA TYR A 19 -16.69 -51.89 8.01
C TYR A 19 -17.05 -50.90 9.12
N SER A 20 -17.36 -51.36 10.34
CA SER A 20 -17.68 -50.45 11.44
C SER A 20 -16.47 -49.67 11.95
N GLU A 21 -15.28 -50.28 11.96
CA GLU A 21 -14.02 -49.62 12.34
C GLU A 21 -13.62 -48.53 11.33
N ALA A 22 -13.73 -48.83 10.03
CA ALA A 22 -13.53 -47.85 8.96
C ALA A 22 -14.57 -46.71 9.03
N ASP A 23 -15.84 -47.03 9.29
CA ASP A 23 -16.88 -46.02 9.50
C ASP A 23 -16.61 -45.18 10.76
N THR A 24 -16.09 -45.76 11.85
CA THR A 24 -15.69 -44.99 13.05
C THR A 24 -14.44 -44.14 12.83
N GLU A 25 -13.46 -44.60 12.05
CA GLU A 25 -12.27 -43.82 11.69
C GLU A 25 -12.63 -42.67 10.73
N GLU A 26 -13.48 -42.91 9.73
CA GLU A 26 -14.01 -41.86 8.85
C GLU A 26 -14.85 -40.84 9.63
N ASN A 27 -15.69 -41.29 10.56
CA ASN A 27 -16.47 -40.39 11.42
C ASN A 27 -15.58 -39.61 12.40
N ALA A 28 -14.50 -40.20 12.90
CA ALA A 28 -13.53 -39.51 13.75
C ALA A 28 -12.71 -38.47 12.95
N GLN A 29 -12.32 -38.79 11.72
CA GLN A 29 -11.67 -37.86 10.80
C GLN A 29 -12.61 -36.71 10.40
N ALA A 30 -13.86 -37.00 10.08
CA ALA A 30 -14.87 -35.99 9.77
C ALA A 30 -15.12 -35.06 10.96
N ALA A 31 -15.22 -35.60 12.19
CA ALA A 31 -15.39 -34.80 13.40
C ALA A 31 -14.15 -33.93 13.72
N GLU A 32 -12.94 -34.43 13.45
CA GLU A 32 -11.71 -33.66 13.60
C GLU A 32 -11.61 -32.54 12.54
N ILE A 33 -11.99 -32.81 11.29
CA ILE A 33 -12.07 -31.81 10.23
C ILE A 33 -13.10 -30.74 10.61
N GLU A 34 -14.28 -31.13 11.07
CA GLU A 34 -15.33 -30.20 11.49
C GLU A 34 -14.89 -29.35 12.70
N ARG A 35 -14.20 -29.96 13.68
CA ARG A 35 -13.59 -29.21 14.80
C ARG A 35 -12.56 -28.20 14.31
N ARG A 36 -11.69 -28.57 13.37
CA ARG A 36 -10.70 -27.66 12.77
C ARG A 36 -11.39 -26.52 12.03
N ILE A 37 -12.39 -26.82 11.20
CA ILE A 37 -13.19 -25.81 10.51
C ILE A 37 -13.84 -24.87 11.52
N VAL A 38 -14.45 -25.37 12.60
CA VAL A 38 -15.06 -24.53 13.64
C VAL A 38 -14.02 -23.67 14.37
N GLN A 39 -12.83 -24.20 14.65
CA GLN A 39 -11.74 -23.45 15.27
C GLN A 39 -11.18 -22.38 14.34
N GLU A 40 -10.95 -22.69 13.07
CA GLU A 40 -10.53 -21.74 12.03
C GLU A 40 -11.60 -20.67 11.82
N THR A 41 -12.88 -21.04 11.72
CA THR A 41 -14.01 -20.10 11.62
C THR A 41 -14.10 -19.18 12.85
N LYS A 42 -13.82 -19.70 14.06
CA LYS A 42 -13.75 -18.88 15.28
C LYS A 42 -12.54 -17.96 15.28
N ALA A 43 -11.39 -18.40 14.78
CA ALA A 43 -10.20 -17.56 14.63
C ALA A 43 -10.43 -16.45 13.59
N GLU A 44 -11.08 -16.78 12.46
CA GLU A 44 -11.44 -15.84 11.40
C GLU A 44 -12.44 -14.76 11.85
N LYS A 45 -13.33 -15.05 12.80
CA LYS A 45 -14.25 -14.04 13.37
C LYS A 45 -13.55 -12.83 13.99
N HIS A 46 -12.30 -12.98 14.43
CA HIS A 46 -11.51 -11.89 15.01
C HIS A 46 -10.56 -11.23 13.99
N ILE A 47 -10.59 -11.68 12.73
CA ILE A 47 -9.76 -11.13 11.67
C ILE A 47 -10.52 -10.03 10.92
N GLN A 48 -10.05 -8.80 11.05
CA GLN A 48 -10.63 -7.62 10.41
C GLN A 48 -9.99 -7.42 9.04
N LYS A 49 -10.80 -7.48 7.97
CA LYS A 49 -10.34 -7.32 6.60
C LYS A 49 -10.38 -5.85 6.19
N LEU A 50 -9.22 -5.29 5.86
CA LEU A 50 -9.02 -3.92 5.38
C LEU A 50 -8.62 -3.92 3.92
N LEU A 51 -9.28 -3.08 3.11
CA LEU A 51 -9.01 -2.99 1.68
C LEU A 51 -8.55 -1.57 1.30
N LEU A 52 -7.36 -1.46 0.70
CA LEU A 52 -6.87 -0.18 0.15
C LEU A 52 -7.42 0.03 -1.25
N LEU A 53 -8.28 1.03 -1.43
CA LEU A 53 -8.85 1.40 -2.74
C LEU A 53 -8.48 2.83 -3.12
N GLY A 54 -8.64 3.17 -4.40
CA GLY A 54 -8.33 4.49 -4.94
C GLY A 54 -7.66 4.43 -6.31
N ALA A 55 -7.61 5.57 -6.99
CA ALA A 55 -7.07 5.69 -8.35
C ALA A 55 -5.58 5.29 -8.43
N GLY A 56 -5.05 5.13 -9.65
CA GLY A 56 -3.61 4.96 -9.86
C GLY A 56 -2.83 6.08 -9.17
N GLU A 57 -1.66 5.76 -8.62
CA GLU A 57 -0.75 6.76 -7.99
C GLU A 57 -1.31 7.53 -6.78
N SER A 58 -2.48 7.13 -6.24
CA SER A 58 -3.06 7.82 -5.07
C SER A 58 -2.32 7.60 -3.75
N GLY A 59 -1.30 6.74 -3.74
CA GLY A 59 -0.45 6.43 -2.58
C GLY A 59 -0.82 5.18 -1.79
N LYS A 60 -1.71 4.31 -2.30
CA LYS A 60 -2.08 3.02 -1.67
C LYS A 60 -0.87 2.17 -1.29
N SER A 61 0.00 1.87 -2.24
CA SER A 61 1.19 1.04 -2.00
C SER A 61 2.19 1.71 -1.07
N THR A 62 2.24 3.05 -1.02
CA THR A 62 3.04 3.79 -0.04
C THR A 62 2.47 3.64 1.37
N ILE A 63 1.14 3.76 1.53
CA ILE A 63 0.45 3.47 2.80
C ILE A 63 0.63 2.01 3.23
N PHE A 64 0.57 1.08 2.28
CA PHE A 64 0.81 -0.34 2.53
C PHE A 64 2.24 -0.61 3.00
N LYS A 65 3.23 -0.06 2.30
CA LYS A 65 4.64 -0.07 2.72
C LYS A 65 4.77 0.50 4.13
N GLN A 66 4.15 1.64 4.44
CA GLN A 66 4.19 2.22 5.79
C GLN A 66 3.55 1.34 6.86
N ALA A 67 2.43 0.70 6.57
CA ALA A 67 1.82 -0.27 7.48
C ALA A 67 2.82 -1.41 7.77
N ARG A 68 3.51 -1.88 6.73
CA ARG A 68 4.59 -2.86 6.85
C ARG A 68 5.82 -2.36 7.62
N TYR A 69 6.22 -1.09 7.47
CA TYR A 69 7.40 -0.52 8.13
C TYR A 69 7.20 -0.09 9.57
N SER A 70 6.02 0.45 9.86
CA SER A 70 5.81 1.33 11.03
C SER A 70 4.93 0.67 12.06
N ILE A 71 4.00 -0.17 11.61
CA ILE A 71 3.05 -0.87 12.46
C ILE A 71 3.67 -2.20 12.88
N LEU A 72 4.10 -3.04 11.93
CA LEU A 72 4.71 -4.37 12.16
C LEU A 72 5.93 -4.37 13.12
N PRO A 73 6.95 -3.50 12.99
CA PRO A 73 8.10 -3.50 13.92
C PRO A 73 7.83 -2.81 15.25
N SER A 74 6.92 -1.83 15.31
CA SER A 74 6.52 -1.19 16.58
C SER A 74 5.80 -2.18 17.52
N ILE A 75 5.31 -3.29 16.97
CA ILE A 75 4.66 -4.40 17.70
C ILE A 75 5.70 -5.34 18.33
N GLN A 76 6.92 -5.41 17.77
CA GLN A 76 7.93 -6.42 18.15
C GLN A 76 8.93 -5.95 19.21
N ASN A 77 9.30 -4.66 19.28
CA ASN A 77 10.31 -4.22 20.26
C ASN A 77 9.89 -4.49 21.72
N HIS A 78 8.58 -4.49 22.03
CA HIS A 78 8.10 -4.84 23.38
C HIS A 78 8.06 -6.35 23.64
N ILE A 79 7.78 -7.16 22.62
CA ILE A 79 7.74 -8.63 22.72
C ILE A 79 9.16 -9.20 22.73
N LEU A 80 10.08 -8.65 21.91
CA LEU A 80 11.47 -9.03 21.89
C LEU A 80 12.16 -8.74 23.23
N HIS A 81 11.85 -7.61 23.88
CA HIS A 81 12.35 -7.34 25.23
C HIS A 81 11.79 -8.32 26.28
N PHE A 82 10.52 -8.73 26.15
CA PHE A 82 9.89 -9.70 27.05
C PHE A 82 10.37 -11.14 26.81
N LEU A 83 10.56 -11.53 25.54
CA LEU A 83 11.12 -12.83 25.17
C LEU A 83 12.61 -12.88 25.49
N ILE A 84 13.40 -11.83 25.26
CA ILE A 84 14.79 -11.75 25.71
C ILE A 84 14.85 -11.82 27.24
N PHE A 85 13.93 -11.18 27.97
CA PHE A 85 13.87 -11.25 29.44
C PHE A 85 13.45 -12.64 29.96
N PHE A 86 12.51 -13.32 29.29
CA PHE A 86 12.11 -14.69 29.62
C PHE A 86 13.19 -15.70 29.26
N ILE A 87 13.78 -15.56 28.06
CA ILE A 87 14.91 -16.37 27.60
C ILE A 87 16.13 -16.14 28.50
N TRP A 88 16.40 -14.92 28.97
CA TRP A 88 17.47 -14.66 29.95
C TRP A 88 17.19 -15.33 31.31
N ASN A 89 15.95 -15.32 31.80
CA ASN A 89 15.59 -15.99 33.05
C ASN A 89 15.63 -17.52 32.92
N GLU A 90 15.17 -18.07 31.80
CA GLU A 90 15.27 -19.50 31.48
C GLU A 90 16.72 -19.93 31.20
N ILE A 91 17.55 -19.08 30.59
CA ILE A 91 19.01 -19.31 30.42
C ILE A 91 19.72 -19.28 31.77
N LEU A 92 19.37 -18.38 32.70
CA LEU A 92 19.93 -18.40 34.05
C LEU A 92 19.60 -19.71 34.79
N PHE A 93 18.41 -20.27 34.52
CA PHE A 93 17.96 -21.54 35.09
C PHE A 93 18.60 -22.75 34.38
N SER A 94 18.82 -22.67 33.07
CA SER A 94 19.35 -23.75 32.22
C SER A 94 20.88 -23.82 32.17
N CYS A 95 21.58 -22.70 32.39
CA CYS A 95 23.04 -22.68 32.56
C CYS A 95 23.51 -23.42 33.83
N LEU A 96 22.60 -23.78 34.73
CA LEU A 96 22.89 -24.69 35.84
C LEU A 96 22.94 -26.18 35.41
N HIS A 97 22.47 -26.55 34.21
CA HIS A 97 22.42 -27.92 33.69
C HIS A 97 22.79 -27.97 32.19
N SER A 98 24.07 -27.75 31.91
CA SER A 98 24.93 -28.31 30.83
C SER A 98 24.32 -28.95 29.55
N ILE A 99 23.27 -28.42 28.90
CA ILE A 99 22.73 -29.02 27.66
C ILE A 99 22.44 -27.99 26.53
N LEU A 100 23.26 -28.11 25.47
CA LEU A 100 23.06 -27.82 24.03
C LEU A 100 23.03 -26.38 23.44
N PRO A 101 23.96 -26.05 22.51
CA PRO A 101 23.92 -24.86 21.66
C PRO A 101 23.22 -25.04 20.29
N PHE A 102 22.65 -26.20 19.97
CA PHE A 102 22.01 -26.46 18.66
C PHE A 102 20.53 -26.03 18.56
N SER A 103 19.79 -26.01 19.68
CA SER A 103 18.38 -25.57 19.73
C SER A 103 18.25 -24.05 19.53
N MET A 104 19.26 -23.28 19.95
CA MET A 104 19.25 -21.81 19.94
C MET A 104 19.22 -21.22 18.51
N CYS A 105 19.88 -21.87 17.54
CA CYS A 105 19.91 -21.41 16.15
C CYS A 105 18.58 -21.67 15.43
N MET A 106 17.93 -22.81 15.69
CA MET A 106 16.60 -23.11 15.13
C MET A 106 15.51 -22.20 15.71
N VAL A 107 15.56 -21.89 17.00
CA VAL A 107 14.63 -20.93 17.62
C VAL A 107 14.85 -19.52 17.07
N TYR A 108 16.10 -19.08 16.87
CA TYR A 108 16.38 -17.76 16.26
C TYR A 108 15.90 -17.69 14.80
N VAL A 109 16.10 -18.76 14.02
CA VAL A 109 15.64 -18.85 12.63
C VAL A 109 14.10 -18.93 12.56
N GLN A 110 13.44 -19.67 13.45
CA GLN A 110 11.98 -19.71 13.55
C GLN A 110 11.38 -18.38 14.02
N ILE A 111 12.02 -17.69 14.97
CA ILE A 111 11.65 -16.33 15.38
C ILE A 111 11.83 -15.37 14.18
N LYS A 112 12.90 -15.47 13.40
CA LYS A 112 13.09 -14.64 12.20
C LYS A 112 12.05 -14.93 11.09
N LEU A 113 11.55 -16.16 11.00
CA LEU A 113 10.47 -16.57 10.09
C LEU A 113 9.07 -16.17 10.59
N LEU A 114 8.85 -16.14 11.91
CA LEU A 114 7.58 -15.73 12.55
C LEU A 114 7.44 -14.21 12.73
N PHE A 115 8.56 -13.49 12.82
CA PHE A 115 8.60 -12.06 13.06
C PHE A 115 9.16 -11.36 11.82
N GLN A 116 8.26 -10.94 10.93
CA GLN A 116 8.58 -10.01 9.82
C GLN A 116 9.05 -8.68 10.41
N THR A 117 10.33 -8.58 10.74
CA THR A 117 10.99 -7.33 11.09
C THR A 117 11.04 -6.44 9.84
N GLY A 118 11.30 -5.13 10.01
CA GLY A 118 11.45 -4.21 8.87
C GLY A 118 12.44 -4.74 7.82
N PHE A 119 12.37 -4.18 6.61
CA PHE A 119 13.10 -4.64 5.42
C PHE A 119 14.53 -5.01 5.77
N ASP A 120 14.90 -6.27 5.54
CA ASP A 120 16.28 -6.70 5.66
C ASP A 120 17.10 -6.09 4.50
N GLU A 121 18.42 -6.16 4.62
CA GLU A 121 19.30 -5.55 3.61
C GLU A 121 19.08 -6.16 2.21
N ALA A 122 18.70 -7.45 2.12
CA ALA A 122 18.41 -8.10 0.86
C ALA A 122 17.13 -7.54 0.22
N GLU A 123 16.09 -7.34 1.01
CA GLU A 123 14.83 -6.73 0.58
C GLU A 123 15.05 -5.27 0.18
N LEU A 124 15.82 -4.49 0.95
CA LEU A 124 16.21 -3.13 0.55
C LEU A 124 16.95 -3.13 -0.79
N LYS A 125 17.95 -4.00 -0.96
CA LYS A 125 18.71 -4.13 -2.21
C LYS A 125 17.84 -4.54 -3.40
N SER A 126 16.74 -5.26 -3.18
CA SER A 126 15.81 -5.60 -4.26
C SER A 126 15.16 -4.38 -4.92
N TYR A 127 15.11 -3.22 -4.24
CA TYR A 127 14.58 -1.97 -4.79
C TYR A 127 15.58 -1.18 -5.63
N ILE A 128 16.87 -1.54 -5.64
CA ILE A 128 17.90 -0.79 -6.39
C ILE A 128 17.52 -0.68 -7.87
N THR A 129 17.12 -1.80 -8.49
CA THR A 129 16.74 -1.84 -9.91
C THR A 129 15.52 -0.97 -10.20
N VAL A 130 14.54 -0.94 -9.29
CA VAL A 130 13.35 -0.10 -9.40
C VAL A 130 13.71 1.38 -9.29
N ILE A 131 14.53 1.74 -8.30
CA ILE A 131 14.93 3.13 -8.05
C ILE A 131 15.73 3.65 -9.25
N HIS A 132 16.68 2.86 -9.75
CA HIS A 132 17.42 3.21 -10.96
C HIS A 132 16.47 3.37 -12.15
N ALA A 133 15.54 2.43 -12.39
CA ALA A 133 14.55 2.56 -13.45
C ALA A 133 13.69 3.84 -13.31
N ASN A 134 13.30 4.21 -12.08
CA ASN A 134 12.53 5.44 -11.84
C ASN A 134 13.34 6.71 -12.15
N VAL A 135 14.65 6.73 -11.88
CA VAL A 135 15.54 7.84 -12.27
C VAL A 135 15.53 8.01 -13.80
N TYR A 136 15.76 6.93 -14.55
CA TYR A 136 15.78 6.98 -16.02
C TYR A 136 14.42 7.33 -16.62
N GLN A 137 13.33 6.79 -16.08
CA GLN A 137 11.98 7.14 -16.52
C GLN A 137 11.71 8.63 -16.30
N THR A 138 12.13 9.19 -15.17
CA THR A 138 11.91 10.61 -14.85
C THR A 138 12.66 11.51 -15.83
N ILE A 139 13.96 11.27 -16.04
CA ILE A 139 14.75 12.13 -16.93
C ILE A 139 14.30 12.00 -18.38
N LYS A 140 13.87 10.80 -18.80
CA LYS A 140 13.29 10.58 -20.12
C LYS A 140 12.02 11.40 -20.32
N ILE A 141 11.08 11.37 -19.38
CA ILE A 141 9.82 12.13 -19.48
C ILE A 141 10.11 13.63 -19.61
N LEU A 142 11.09 14.14 -18.86
CA LEU A 142 11.47 15.55 -18.94
C LEU A 142 12.12 15.90 -20.28
N HIS A 143 13.01 15.06 -20.78
CA HIS A 143 13.65 15.25 -22.08
C HIS A 143 12.64 15.19 -23.24
N ASP A 144 11.77 14.18 -23.25
CA ASP A 144 10.79 14.01 -24.31
C ASP A 144 9.73 15.13 -24.24
N GLY A 145 9.32 15.52 -23.02
CA GLY A 145 8.42 16.64 -22.78
C GLY A 145 9.02 17.99 -23.22
N SER A 146 10.33 18.20 -23.05
CA SER A 146 10.96 19.45 -23.50
C SER A 146 10.93 19.55 -25.03
N LYS A 147 11.11 18.43 -25.74
CA LYS A 147 10.99 18.37 -27.21
C LYS A 147 9.57 18.67 -27.67
N GLU A 148 8.56 18.11 -27.00
CA GLU A 148 7.15 18.34 -27.32
C GLU A 148 6.76 19.80 -27.10
N LEU A 149 7.11 20.37 -25.95
CA LEU A 149 6.85 21.78 -25.64
C LEU A 149 7.57 22.72 -26.61
N ALA A 150 8.81 22.41 -26.99
CA ALA A 150 9.56 23.19 -27.98
C ALA A 150 8.88 23.23 -29.36
N GLN A 151 8.11 22.21 -29.74
CA GLN A 151 7.41 22.14 -31.03
C GLN A 151 6.08 22.90 -31.01
N ASN A 152 5.39 22.89 -29.87
CA ASN A 152 4.02 23.36 -29.75
C ASN A 152 3.90 24.81 -29.22
N GLU A 153 4.93 25.31 -28.52
CA GLU A 153 4.90 26.64 -27.91
C GLU A 153 5.48 27.73 -28.82
N ALA A 154 4.85 28.90 -28.79
CA ALA A 154 5.32 30.08 -29.53
C ALA A 154 6.70 30.56 -29.05
N ASP A 155 7.02 30.35 -27.76
CA ASP A 155 8.32 30.66 -27.15
C ASP A 155 9.21 29.41 -27.07
N SER A 156 9.38 28.76 -28.22
CA SER A 156 10.11 27.50 -28.41
C SER A 156 11.52 27.53 -27.81
N SER A 157 12.19 28.70 -27.84
CA SER A 157 13.58 28.86 -27.41
C SER A 157 13.85 28.46 -25.95
N LYS A 158 12.85 28.56 -25.07
CA LYS A 158 12.97 28.20 -23.65
C LYS A 158 13.08 26.71 -23.38
N TYR A 159 12.60 25.88 -24.31
CA TYR A 159 12.54 24.43 -24.16
C TYR A 159 13.60 23.71 -25.01
N VAL A 160 14.42 24.46 -25.76
CA VAL A 160 15.51 23.92 -26.55
C VAL A 160 16.73 23.68 -25.66
N LEU A 161 17.13 22.41 -25.57
CA LEU A 161 18.35 22.02 -24.89
C LEU A 161 19.60 22.66 -25.50
N SER A 162 20.57 22.95 -24.65
CA SER A 162 21.92 23.35 -25.08
C SER A 162 22.53 22.27 -26.00
N ILE A 163 23.26 22.68 -27.04
CA ILE A 163 23.84 21.77 -28.05
C ILE A 163 24.70 20.68 -27.38
N GLU A 164 25.44 21.06 -26.34
CA GLU A 164 26.32 20.18 -25.56
C GLU A 164 25.57 19.06 -24.81
N TYR A 165 24.30 19.27 -24.48
CA TYR A 165 23.50 18.32 -23.68
C TYR A 165 22.48 17.56 -24.50
N LYS A 166 22.31 17.90 -25.78
CA LYS A 166 21.40 17.22 -26.68
C LYS A 166 21.76 15.75 -26.85
N ASP A 167 23.04 15.44 -27.08
CA ASP A 167 23.51 14.07 -27.26
C ASP A 167 23.38 13.24 -25.97
N ILE A 168 23.57 13.88 -24.81
CA ILE A 168 23.34 13.27 -23.49
C ILE A 168 21.86 12.89 -23.35
N GLY A 169 20.95 13.81 -23.67
CA GLY A 169 19.50 13.58 -23.62
C GLY A 169 19.05 12.42 -24.51
N GLU A 170 19.52 12.37 -25.76
CA GLU A 170 19.20 11.29 -26.68
C GLU A 170 19.71 9.93 -26.18
N ASN A 171 20.95 9.85 -25.70
CA ASN A 171 21.53 8.63 -25.15
C ASN A 171 20.74 8.12 -23.93
N LEU A 172 20.41 9.02 -22.99
CA LEU A 172 19.62 8.67 -21.80
C LEU A 172 18.20 8.22 -22.16
N SER A 173 17.56 8.86 -23.14
CA SER A 173 16.24 8.46 -23.64
C SER A 173 16.28 7.10 -24.34
N GLU A 174 17.34 6.81 -25.11
CA GLU A 174 17.55 5.50 -25.73
C GLU A 174 17.74 4.39 -24.68
N ILE A 175 18.59 4.62 -23.68
CA ILE A 175 18.82 3.67 -22.57
C ILE A 175 17.51 3.35 -21.85
N GLY A 176 16.74 4.37 -21.48
CA GLY A 176 15.45 4.22 -20.80
C GLY A 176 14.35 3.60 -21.68
N SER A 177 14.52 3.59 -23.00
CA SER A 177 13.60 2.93 -23.93
C SER A 177 13.94 1.46 -24.15
N ARG A 178 15.23 1.12 -24.17
CA ARG A 178 15.71 -0.22 -24.54
C ARG A 178 15.77 -1.17 -23.34
N LEU A 179 16.01 -0.65 -22.14
CA LEU A 179 16.21 -1.44 -20.93
C LEU A 179 15.08 -1.18 -19.94
N ASP A 180 14.42 -2.24 -19.48
CA ASP A 180 13.39 -2.13 -18.43
C ASP A 180 14.01 -1.75 -17.06
N TYR A 181 15.25 -2.19 -16.82
CA TYR A 181 15.98 -1.98 -15.56
C TYR A 181 17.42 -1.51 -15.83
N PRO A 182 17.62 -0.26 -16.30
CA PRO A 182 18.96 0.28 -16.51
C PRO A 182 19.69 0.45 -15.18
N ARG A 183 20.99 0.16 -15.17
CA ARG A 183 21.85 0.37 -14.00
C ARG A 183 22.37 1.80 -14.00
N LEU A 184 22.18 2.53 -12.90
CA LEU A 184 22.73 3.86 -12.71
C LEU A 184 24.21 3.78 -12.30
N THR A 185 25.11 4.14 -13.20
CA THR A 185 26.55 4.30 -12.92
C THR A 185 26.88 5.74 -12.52
N LYS A 186 28.06 5.98 -11.94
CA LYS A 186 28.50 7.34 -11.58
C LYS A 186 28.60 8.26 -12.81
N GLU A 187 29.05 7.74 -13.94
CA GLU A 187 29.11 8.48 -15.21
C GLU A 187 27.71 8.90 -15.68
N LEU A 188 26.77 7.96 -15.74
CA LEU A 188 25.40 8.26 -16.17
C LEU A 188 24.65 9.15 -15.16
N ALA A 189 24.98 9.06 -13.88
CA ALA A 189 24.45 9.97 -12.87
C ALA A 189 24.93 11.41 -13.07
N LEU A 190 26.19 11.61 -13.47
CA LEU A 190 26.72 12.94 -13.81
C LEU A 190 26.06 13.50 -15.07
N ASP A 191 25.84 12.67 -16.08
CA ASP A 191 25.10 13.06 -17.30
C ASP A 191 23.67 13.51 -16.96
N ILE A 192 22.95 12.73 -16.14
CA ILE A 192 21.60 13.08 -15.68
C ILE A 192 21.62 14.35 -14.82
N GLU A 193 22.58 14.50 -13.92
CA GLU A 193 22.72 15.70 -13.08
C GLU A 193 22.99 16.96 -13.92
N THR A 194 23.77 16.82 -14.98
CA THR A 194 24.09 17.90 -15.91
C THR A 194 22.85 18.30 -16.71
N LEU A 195 22.13 17.31 -17.25
CA LEU A 195 20.88 17.53 -17.96
C LEU A 195 19.79 18.13 -17.05
N TRP A 196 19.69 17.68 -15.79
CA TRP A 196 18.77 18.24 -14.80
C TRP A 196 19.01 19.72 -14.53
N LYS A 197 20.26 20.20 -14.58
CA LYS A 197 20.61 21.61 -14.36
C LYS A 197 20.35 22.50 -15.58
N ASP A 198 20.06 21.93 -16.76
CA ASP A 198 19.76 22.71 -17.95
C ASP A 198 18.44 23.50 -17.79
N ALA A 199 18.44 24.75 -18.26
CA ALA A 199 17.32 25.66 -18.11
C ALA A 199 16.05 25.14 -18.81
N ALA A 200 16.18 24.48 -19.96
CA ALA A 200 15.05 23.92 -20.67
C ALA A 200 14.40 22.76 -19.91
N ILE A 201 15.20 21.93 -19.24
CA ILE A 201 14.69 20.84 -18.38
C ILE A 201 14.01 21.41 -17.15
N GLN A 202 14.57 22.44 -16.52
CA GLN A 202 13.93 23.10 -15.37
C GLN A 202 12.61 23.78 -15.76
N GLU A 203 12.56 24.44 -16.91
CA GLU A 203 11.31 25.04 -17.42
C GLU A 203 10.27 23.96 -17.73
N THR A 204 10.68 22.86 -18.35
CA THR A 204 9.82 21.70 -18.61
C THR A 204 9.29 21.08 -17.30
N TYR A 205 10.15 20.94 -16.30
CA TYR A 205 9.76 20.43 -14.98
C TYR A 205 8.74 21.34 -14.28
N SER A 206 8.81 22.66 -14.50
CA SER A 206 7.83 23.60 -13.95
C SER A 206 6.41 23.39 -14.51
N ARG A 207 6.30 22.85 -15.72
CA ARG A 207 5.06 22.41 -16.39
C ARG A 207 4.80 20.91 -16.22
N GLY A 208 5.44 20.28 -15.23
CA GLY A 208 5.33 18.85 -14.99
C GLY A 208 3.91 18.34 -14.72
N ASN A 209 2.94 19.21 -14.44
CA ASN A 209 1.52 18.84 -14.31
C ASN A 209 0.83 18.54 -15.65
N GLU A 210 1.34 19.10 -16.75
CA GLU A 210 0.88 18.81 -18.13
C GLU A 210 1.50 17.52 -18.66
N LEU A 211 2.60 17.09 -18.03
CA LEU A 211 3.34 15.88 -18.33
C LEU A 211 3.03 14.78 -17.29
N GLN A 212 3.49 13.56 -17.54
CA GLN A 212 3.39 12.45 -16.58
C GLN A 212 4.60 12.40 -15.63
N VAL A 213 5.14 13.56 -15.23
CA VAL A 213 6.32 13.65 -14.35
C VAL A 213 5.94 13.14 -12.95
N PRO A 214 6.68 12.19 -12.37
CA PRO A 214 6.35 11.65 -11.05
C PRO A 214 6.66 12.67 -9.93
N ASP A 215 5.84 12.66 -8.88
CA ASP A 215 6.02 13.52 -7.70
C ASP A 215 7.39 13.34 -7.01
N CYS A 216 8.02 12.18 -7.18
CA CYS A 216 9.33 11.85 -6.62
C CYS A 216 10.52 12.34 -7.46
N ALA A 217 10.28 12.99 -8.60
CA ALA A 217 11.32 13.43 -9.53
C ALA A 217 12.44 14.21 -8.85
N HIS A 218 12.09 15.31 -8.17
CA HIS A 218 13.05 16.15 -7.48
C HIS A 218 13.84 15.39 -6.39
N TYR A 219 13.20 14.47 -5.67
CA TYR A 219 13.90 13.67 -4.65
C TYR A 219 15.03 12.84 -5.26
N PHE A 220 14.75 12.16 -6.37
CA PHE A 220 15.75 11.33 -7.03
C PHE A 220 16.86 12.16 -7.70
N MET A 221 16.52 13.28 -8.34
CA MET A 221 17.51 14.15 -8.99
C MET A 221 18.49 14.77 -7.99
N GLU A 222 18.04 15.12 -6.79
CA GLU A 222 18.93 15.64 -5.72
C GLU A 222 19.82 14.56 -5.06
N ASN A 223 19.53 13.27 -5.29
CA ASN A 223 20.21 12.17 -4.63
C ASN A 223 21.08 11.31 -5.58
N LEU A 224 21.25 11.70 -6.85
CA LEU A 224 21.91 10.90 -7.90
C LEU A 224 23.29 10.35 -7.51
N GLN A 225 24.11 11.15 -6.82
CA GLN A 225 25.45 10.73 -6.37
C GLN A 225 25.40 9.57 -5.36
N ARG A 226 24.41 9.59 -4.45
CA ARG A 226 24.19 8.51 -3.48
C ARG A 226 23.60 7.27 -4.15
N LEU A 227 22.64 7.47 -5.07
CA LEU A 227 21.94 6.39 -5.77
C LEU A 227 22.82 5.62 -6.76
N SER A 228 23.87 6.27 -7.27
CA SER A 228 24.84 5.71 -8.23
C SER A 228 26.08 5.08 -7.58
N ASP A 229 26.18 5.10 -6.24
CA ASP A 229 27.32 4.49 -5.57
C ASP A 229 27.32 2.96 -5.73
N VAL A 230 28.52 2.38 -5.87
CA VAL A 230 28.69 0.94 -6.08
C VAL A 230 28.21 0.12 -4.88
N ASN A 231 28.31 0.70 -3.67
CA ASN A 231 27.88 0.08 -2.42
C ASN A 231 26.52 0.63 -1.94
N TYR A 232 25.74 1.23 -2.83
CA TYR A 232 24.44 1.79 -2.50
C TYR A 232 23.50 0.73 -1.90
N VAL A 233 22.97 1.06 -0.72
CA VAL A 233 21.88 0.32 -0.06
C VAL A 233 20.71 1.28 0.10
N PRO A 234 19.52 0.96 -0.44
CA PRO A 234 18.36 1.83 -0.33
C PRO A 234 17.97 2.13 1.11
N THR A 235 17.67 3.39 1.39
CA THR A 235 17.07 3.80 2.64
C THR A 235 15.57 3.48 2.64
N LYS A 236 14.93 3.51 3.81
CA LYS A 236 13.47 3.37 3.89
C LYS A 236 12.75 4.46 3.11
N GLU A 237 13.30 5.66 3.09
CA GLU A 237 12.75 6.79 2.35
C GLU A 237 12.83 6.53 0.83
N ASP A 238 13.97 6.02 0.33
CA ASP A 238 14.11 5.62 -1.07
C ASP A 238 13.04 4.61 -1.48
N VAL A 239 12.80 3.60 -0.64
CA VAL A 239 11.81 2.56 -0.92
C VAL A 239 10.37 3.11 -0.88
N LEU A 240 10.09 4.11 -0.04
CA LEU A 240 8.79 4.77 -0.02
C LEU A 240 8.56 5.61 -1.28
N TYR A 241 9.59 6.26 -1.82
CA TYR A 241 9.55 6.98 -3.10
C TYR A 241 9.58 6.07 -4.34
N ALA A 242 10.16 4.87 -4.22
CA ALA A 242 10.25 3.91 -5.31
C ALA A 242 8.85 3.54 -5.84
N ARG A 243 8.64 3.86 -7.11
CA ARG A 243 7.37 3.70 -7.80
C ARG A 243 7.36 2.40 -8.59
N VAL A 244 6.56 1.45 -8.10
CA VAL A 244 6.24 0.19 -8.78
C VAL A 244 4.75 0.20 -9.07
N ARG A 245 4.37 -0.07 -10.33
CA ARG A 245 2.96 -0.29 -10.65
C ARG A 245 2.52 -1.63 -10.06
N THR A 246 1.60 -1.60 -9.12
CA THR A 246 1.04 -2.82 -8.51
C THR A 246 0.18 -3.56 -9.52
N THR A 247 0.67 -4.71 -10.00
CA THR A 247 0.00 -5.60 -10.96
C THR A 247 -0.53 -6.85 -10.26
N GLY A 248 -1.42 -6.69 -9.29
CA GLY A 248 -1.93 -7.81 -8.50
C GLY A 248 -2.53 -7.41 -7.17
N VAL A 249 -2.63 -8.40 -6.29
CA VAL A 249 -3.11 -8.26 -4.92
C VAL A 249 -1.99 -8.69 -3.98
N VAL A 250 -1.66 -7.83 -3.02
CA VAL A 250 -0.68 -8.15 -1.97
C VAL A 250 -1.38 -8.04 -0.62
N GLU A 251 -1.17 -9.03 0.24
CA GLU A 251 -1.73 -9.07 1.60
C GLU A 251 -0.61 -8.95 2.63
N ILE A 252 -0.86 -8.20 3.70
CA ILE A 252 -0.11 -8.30 4.95
C ILE A 252 -1.06 -8.50 6.12
N GLN A 253 -0.56 -9.12 7.18
CA GLN A 253 -1.28 -9.30 8.43
C GLN A 253 -0.57 -8.58 9.57
N PHE A 254 -1.33 -7.90 10.43
CA PHE A 254 -0.78 -7.25 11.62
C PHE A 254 -1.83 -7.15 12.74
N SER A 255 -1.38 -7.19 13.99
CA SER A 255 -2.23 -6.92 15.16
C SER A 255 -1.83 -5.59 15.80
N PRO A 256 -2.74 -4.63 16.05
CA PRO A 256 -2.37 -3.36 16.64
C PRO A 256 -1.88 -3.56 18.07
N VAL A 257 -0.73 -2.97 18.41
CA VAL A 257 -0.27 -2.94 19.80
C VAL A 257 -0.85 -1.73 20.53
N GLY A 258 -1.60 -2.04 21.59
CA GLY A 258 -1.92 -1.16 22.71
C GLY A 258 -1.61 -1.88 24.03
N GLU A 259 -1.46 -1.13 25.11
CA GLU A 259 -1.02 -1.61 26.45
C GLU A 259 -1.89 -2.71 27.05
N ASN A 260 -3.10 -2.92 26.51
CA ASN A 260 -4.02 -3.98 26.93
C ASN A 260 -3.95 -5.17 25.95
N LYS A 261 -3.09 -6.14 26.28
CA LYS A 261 -2.87 -7.45 25.60
C LYS A 261 -4.10 -8.36 25.42
N LYS A 262 -5.34 -7.86 25.57
CA LYS A 262 -6.55 -8.68 25.66
C LYS A 262 -7.35 -8.83 24.35
N SER A 263 -7.15 -7.99 23.32
CA SER A 263 -8.11 -8.00 22.20
C SER A 263 -7.91 -9.10 21.16
N GLY A 264 -6.71 -9.68 20.99
CA GLY A 264 -6.50 -10.79 20.03
C GLY A 264 -6.87 -10.49 18.56
N GLU A 265 -7.19 -9.24 18.23
CA GLU A 265 -7.65 -8.84 16.90
C GLU A 265 -6.48 -8.80 15.91
N VAL A 266 -6.71 -9.34 14.74
CA VAL A 266 -5.74 -9.37 13.63
C VAL A 266 -6.35 -8.60 12.47
N TYR A 267 -5.59 -7.71 11.84
CA TYR A 267 -5.98 -7.05 10.60
C TYR A 267 -5.29 -7.72 9.42
N ARG A 268 -6.07 -8.01 8.38
CA ARG A 268 -5.56 -8.35 7.04
C ARG A 268 -5.72 -7.14 6.14
N LEU A 269 -4.61 -6.54 5.72
CA LEU A 269 -4.61 -5.40 4.81
C LEU A 269 -4.26 -5.86 3.40
N PHE A 270 -5.09 -5.49 2.44
CA PHE A 270 -4.92 -5.82 1.03
C PHE A 270 -4.58 -4.56 0.23
N ASP A 271 -3.46 -4.57 -0.50
CA ASP A 271 -3.11 -3.58 -1.53
C ASP A 271 -3.44 -4.12 -2.91
N VAL A 272 -4.09 -3.29 -3.72
CA VAL A 272 -4.51 -3.63 -5.08
C VAL A 272 -4.15 -2.53 -6.06
N GLY A 273 -3.85 -2.93 -7.31
CA GLY A 273 -3.64 -2.00 -8.41
C GLY A 273 -4.84 -1.05 -8.59
N GLY A 274 -4.56 0.26 -8.66
CA GLY A 274 -5.59 1.31 -8.80
C GLY A 274 -5.87 1.78 -10.23
N GLN A 275 -5.00 1.38 -11.17
CA GLN A 275 -5.14 1.69 -12.59
C GLN A 275 -6.36 0.99 -13.17
N ARG A 276 -7.00 1.57 -14.19
CA ARG A 276 -8.27 1.08 -14.75
C ARG A 276 -8.23 -0.41 -15.10
N ASN A 277 -7.12 -0.88 -15.67
CA ASN A 277 -6.94 -2.29 -16.06
C ASN A 277 -6.87 -3.27 -14.86
N GLU A 278 -6.46 -2.80 -13.69
CA GLU A 278 -6.31 -3.63 -12.49
C GLU A 278 -7.62 -3.73 -11.68
N ARG A 279 -8.56 -2.80 -11.86
CA ARG A 279 -9.81 -2.72 -11.07
C ARG A 279 -10.72 -3.93 -11.26
N ARG A 280 -10.59 -4.67 -12.37
CA ARG A 280 -11.32 -5.93 -12.58
C ARG A 280 -11.05 -6.96 -11.48
N LYS A 281 -9.88 -6.89 -10.84
CA LYS A 281 -9.47 -7.79 -9.75
C LYS A 281 -10.12 -7.43 -8.41
N TRP A 282 -10.67 -6.23 -8.25
CA TRP A 282 -11.19 -5.73 -6.97
C TRP A 282 -12.39 -6.52 -6.45
N ILE A 283 -13.31 -6.90 -7.34
CA ILE A 283 -14.57 -7.56 -6.98
C ILE A 283 -14.32 -8.86 -6.21
N HIS A 284 -13.23 -9.58 -6.53
CA HIS A 284 -12.85 -10.82 -5.84
C HIS A 284 -12.43 -10.62 -4.37
N LEU A 285 -12.21 -9.38 -3.95
CA LEU A 285 -11.77 -9.05 -2.59
C LEU A 285 -12.86 -8.38 -1.76
N PHE A 286 -14.03 -8.13 -2.32
CA PHE A 286 -15.07 -7.32 -1.68
C PHE A 286 -15.87 -8.08 -0.60
N GLU A 287 -15.77 -9.40 -0.56
CA GLU A 287 -16.46 -10.20 0.45
C GLU A 287 -15.83 -10.02 1.84
N GLY A 288 -16.68 -9.83 2.85
CA GLY A 288 -16.27 -9.79 4.26
C GLY A 288 -15.35 -8.63 4.64
N VAL A 289 -15.43 -7.49 3.95
CA VAL A 289 -14.57 -6.32 4.22
C VAL A 289 -15.12 -5.53 5.43
N THR A 290 -14.33 -5.46 6.50
CA THR A 290 -14.63 -4.63 7.68
C THR A 290 -14.58 -3.15 7.33
N ALA A 291 -13.50 -2.72 6.67
CA ALA A 291 -13.31 -1.33 6.30
C ALA A 291 -12.56 -1.15 4.97
N VAL A 292 -13.00 -0.16 4.21
CA VAL A 292 -12.30 0.35 3.04
C VAL A 292 -11.49 1.57 3.45
N ILE A 293 -10.18 1.54 3.18
CA ILE A 293 -9.32 2.71 3.24
C ILE A 293 -9.21 3.25 1.81
N PHE A 294 -9.93 4.33 1.52
CA PHE A 294 -9.91 4.94 0.19
C PHE A 294 -8.86 6.05 0.14
N CYS A 295 -7.81 5.88 -0.65
CA CYS A 295 -6.78 6.89 -0.85
C CYS A 295 -7.12 7.80 -2.04
N ALA A 296 -7.36 9.08 -1.76
CA ALA A 296 -7.55 10.14 -2.75
C ALA A 296 -6.33 11.08 -2.73
N ALA A 297 -5.61 11.19 -3.85
CA ALA A 297 -4.52 12.15 -4.00
C ALA A 297 -5.09 13.54 -4.26
N ILE A 298 -5.17 14.38 -3.23
CA ILE A 298 -5.81 15.69 -3.36
C ILE A 298 -4.97 16.69 -4.15
N SER A 299 -3.68 16.43 -4.33
CA SER A 299 -2.77 17.23 -5.15
C SER A 299 -2.99 17.09 -6.65
N ASP A 300 -3.71 16.06 -7.11
CA ASP A 300 -3.79 15.71 -8.53
C ASP A 300 -4.93 16.47 -9.26
N TYR A 301 -5.35 17.63 -8.74
CA TYR A 301 -6.50 18.39 -9.25
C TYR A 301 -6.23 19.12 -10.58
N ASP A 302 -4.97 19.30 -10.95
CA ASP A 302 -4.48 19.96 -12.17
C ASP A 302 -3.76 18.99 -13.13
N GLN A 303 -3.91 17.68 -12.92
CA GLN A 303 -3.22 16.64 -13.68
C GLN A 303 -4.20 15.76 -14.47
N MET A 304 -3.73 15.21 -15.59
CA MET A 304 -4.46 14.25 -16.41
C MET A 304 -4.04 12.81 -16.12
N LEU A 305 -4.94 11.85 -16.34
CA LEU A 305 -4.65 10.43 -16.14
C LEU A 305 -3.56 9.94 -17.10
N PHE A 306 -2.81 8.94 -16.65
CA PHE A 306 -1.88 8.23 -17.52
C PHE A 306 -2.61 7.44 -18.62
N GLU A 307 -3.78 6.88 -18.30
CA GLU A 307 -4.56 6.07 -19.24
C GLU A 307 -5.40 6.90 -20.24
N ASP A 308 -5.61 8.19 -19.95
CA ASP A 308 -6.48 9.08 -20.71
C ASP A 308 -6.09 10.55 -20.48
N GLU A 309 -5.37 11.12 -21.42
CA GLU A 309 -4.84 12.49 -21.37
C GLU A 309 -5.93 13.57 -21.32
N ASN A 310 -7.18 13.22 -21.63
CA ASN A 310 -8.31 14.16 -21.57
C ASN A 310 -9.09 14.08 -20.26
N LYS A 311 -8.74 13.14 -19.37
CA LYS A 311 -9.44 12.93 -18.10
C LYS A 311 -8.61 13.43 -16.92
N ASN A 312 -9.13 14.44 -16.25
CA ASN A 312 -8.53 14.95 -15.01
C ASN A 312 -8.52 13.88 -13.89
N ARG A 313 -7.39 13.74 -13.19
CA ARG A 313 -7.17 12.71 -12.15
C ARG A 313 -8.10 12.87 -10.94
N MET A 314 -8.41 14.10 -10.52
CA MET A 314 -9.36 14.34 -9.43
C MET A 314 -10.79 13.98 -9.84
N MET A 315 -11.18 14.24 -11.09
CA MET A 315 -12.48 13.81 -11.62
C MET A 315 -12.62 12.29 -11.68
N GLU A 316 -11.56 11.57 -12.08
CA GLU A 316 -11.52 10.10 -11.99
C GLU A 316 -11.66 9.63 -10.54
N THR A 317 -10.97 10.29 -9.60
CA THR A 317 -11.03 9.94 -8.17
C THR A 317 -12.43 10.13 -7.62
N LYS A 318 -13.12 11.22 -7.99
CA LYS A 318 -14.52 11.51 -7.66
C LYS A 318 -15.44 10.38 -8.13
N GLU A 319 -15.38 10.05 -9.42
CA GLU A 319 -16.23 9.02 -10.04
C GLU A 319 -15.95 7.63 -9.46
N LEU A 320 -14.67 7.32 -9.21
CA LEU A 320 -14.28 6.06 -8.60
C LEU A 320 -14.78 5.95 -7.16
N PHE A 321 -14.70 7.03 -6.37
CA PHE A 321 -15.21 7.03 -5.00
C PHE A 321 -16.73 6.83 -4.99
N ASP A 322 -17.47 7.58 -5.81
CA ASP A 322 -18.92 7.40 -6.00
C ASP A 322 -19.28 5.96 -6.35
N TRP A 323 -18.57 5.36 -7.30
CA TRP A 323 -18.77 3.97 -7.70
C TRP A 323 -18.51 2.99 -6.55
N VAL A 324 -17.43 3.17 -5.79
CA VAL A 324 -17.10 2.30 -4.63
C VAL A 324 -18.21 2.39 -3.57
N LEU A 325 -18.69 3.59 -3.24
CA LEU A 325 -19.73 3.79 -2.22
C LEU A 325 -21.05 3.08 -2.54
N LYS A 326 -21.34 2.89 -3.83
CA LYS A 326 -22.55 2.24 -4.35
C LYS A 326 -22.49 0.72 -4.37
N GLN A 327 -21.33 0.10 -4.16
CA GLN A 327 -21.20 -1.36 -4.22
C GLN A 327 -22.04 -2.05 -3.13
N PRO A 328 -22.88 -3.05 -3.47
CA PRO A 328 -23.76 -3.73 -2.51
C PRO A 328 -23.00 -4.44 -1.37
N CYS A 329 -21.84 -5.00 -1.66
CA CYS A 329 -20.97 -5.67 -0.68
C CYS A 329 -20.46 -4.74 0.44
N PHE A 330 -20.58 -3.42 0.28
CA PHE A 330 -20.14 -2.42 1.25
C PHE A 330 -21.29 -1.75 2.00
N GLU A 331 -22.43 -2.43 2.12
CA GLU A 331 -23.61 -1.93 2.84
C GLU A 331 -23.28 -1.52 4.29
N LYS A 332 -22.55 -2.37 5.02
CA LYS A 332 -22.15 -2.16 6.44
C LYS A 332 -20.68 -1.82 6.62
N THR A 333 -19.91 -1.80 5.54
CA THR A 333 -18.46 -1.59 5.57
C THR A 333 -18.13 -0.16 5.98
N SER A 334 -17.16 0.00 6.90
CA SER A 334 -16.68 1.31 7.32
C SER A 334 -15.80 1.95 6.24
N PHE A 335 -15.91 3.26 6.05
CA PHE A 335 -15.13 4.03 5.07
C PHE A 335 -14.17 4.99 5.76
N MET A 336 -12.87 4.78 5.51
CA MET A 336 -11.78 5.65 5.96
C MET A 336 -11.21 6.35 4.72
N LEU A 337 -11.58 7.60 4.50
CA LEU A 337 -11.09 8.40 3.37
C LEU A 337 -9.78 9.09 3.74
N PHE A 338 -8.70 8.72 3.06
CA PHE A 338 -7.40 9.35 3.19
C PHE A 338 -7.25 10.39 2.08
N LEU A 339 -7.31 11.66 2.47
CA LEU A 339 -6.92 12.78 1.61
C LEU A 339 -5.40 12.86 1.67
N ASN A 340 -4.75 12.20 0.71
CA ASN A 340 -3.32 11.94 0.67
C ASN A 340 -2.56 12.97 -0.19
N LYS A 341 -1.23 12.99 -0.08
CA LYS A 341 -0.32 13.93 -0.73
C LYS A 341 -0.55 15.38 -0.29
N PHE A 342 -0.91 15.59 0.98
CA PHE A 342 -1.17 16.92 1.52
C PHE A 342 0.07 17.85 1.45
N ASP A 343 1.27 17.29 1.57
CA ASP A 343 2.57 17.95 1.43
C ASP A 343 2.85 18.51 0.02
N ILE A 344 2.22 17.92 -1.01
CA ILE A 344 2.26 18.44 -2.38
C ILE A 344 1.14 19.47 -2.56
N PHE A 345 -0.06 19.16 -2.04
CA PHE A 345 -1.20 20.05 -2.08
C PHE A 345 -0.92 21.41 -1.43
N GLU A 346 -0.28 21.44 -0.26
CA GLU A 346 0.03 22.68 0.49
C GLU A 346 0.90 23.66 -0.33
N LYS A 347 1.79 23.14 -1.18
CA LYS A 347 2.66 23.94 -2.04
C LYS A 347 1.96 24.36 -3.32
N LYS A 348 1.14 23.46 -3.88
CA LYS A 348 0.49 23.63 -5.18
C LYS A 348 -0.67 24.62 -5.12
N VAL A 349 -1.48 24.58 -4.06
CA VAL A 349 -2.70 25.40 -3.94
C VAL A 349 -2.43 26.91 -3.89
N LEU A 350 -1.22 27.31 -3.48
CA LEU A 350 -0.78 28.71 -3.50
C LEU A 350 -0.34 29.19 -4.89
N LYS A 351 -0.12 28.28 -5.83
CA LYS A 351 0.41 28.57 -7.18
C LYS A 351 -0.64 28.31 -8.27
N VAL A 352 -1.37 27.20 -8.15
CA VAL A 352 -2.38 26.77 -9.11
C VAL A 352 -3.76 26.80 -8.44
N PRO A 353 -4.70 27.65 -8.89
CA PRO A 353 -6.04 27.74 -8.31
C PRO A 353 -6.78 26.40 -8.39
N LEU A 354 -7.59 26.06 -7.38
CA LEU A 354 -8.40 24.82 -7.41
C LEU A 354 -9.40 24.81 -8.57
N ASN A 355 -9.84 25.98 -9.04
CA ASN A 355 -10.86 26.15 -10.08
C ASN A 355 -10.48 25.54 -11.44
N VAL A 356 -9.21 25.20 -11.66
CA VAL A 356 -8.76 24.44 -12.85
C VAL A 356 -9.40 23.05 -12.92
N CYS A 357 -9.74 22.47 -11.76
CA CYS A 357 -10.50 21.24 -11.68
C CYS A 357 -11.99 21.52 -11.84
N GLU A 358 -12.65 20.77 -12.72
CA GLU A 358 -14.09 20.94 -12.98
C GLU A 358 -14.94 20.83 -11.71
N TRP A 359 -14.58 19.93 -10.80
CA TRP A 359 -15.33 19.72 -9.56
C TRP A 359 -15.24 20.88 -8.57
N PHE A 360 -14.22 21.73 -8.72
CA PHE A 360 -13.87 22.81 -7.79
C PHE A 360 -14.03 24.20 -8.42
N LYS A 361 -14.78 24.31 -9.53
CA LYS A 361 -15.00 25.58 -10.25
C LYS A 361 -15.57 26.71 -9.39
N ASP A 362 -16.34 26.36 -8.35
CA ASP A 362 -16.99 27.27 -7.41
C ASP A 362 -16.10 27.67 -6.21
N TYR A 363 -14.84 27.21 -6.16
CA TYR A 363 -13.91 27.60 -5.11
C TYR A 363 -13.63 29.10 -5.14
N GLN A 364 -13.60 29.75 -3.97
CA GLN A 364 -13.20 31.14 -3.83
C GLN A 364 -12.11 31.24 -2.77
N PRO A 365 -10.90 31.73 -3.11
CA PRO A 365 -9.85 31.96 -2.13
C PRO A 365 -10.26 33.09 -1.18
N VAL A 366 -9.94 32.95 0.11
CA VAL A 366 -10.39 33.89 1.15
C VAL A 366 -9.24 34.50 1.93
N SER A 367 -8.04 33.93 1.84
CA SER A 367 -6.86 34.42 2.56
C SER A 367 -5.59 34.15 1.77
N THR A 368 -4.43 34.26 2.42
CA THR A 368 -3.12 33.94 1.85
C THR A 368 -2.32 33.03 2.79
N GLY A 369 -1.29 32.37 2.25
CA GLY A 369 -0.39 31.51 3.01
C GLY A 369 -1.13 30.36 3.71
N LYS A 370 -0.81 30.10 4.99
CA LYS A 370 -1.33 28.94 5.73
C LYS A 370 -2.85 28.94 5.89
N GLN A 371 -3.48 30.11 6.03
CA GLN A 371 -4.94 30.19 6.16
C GLN A 371 -5.64 29.77 4.87
N GLU A 372 -5.06 30.13 3.73
CA GLU A 372 -5.58 29.73 2.42
C GLU A 372 -5.43 28.23 2.19
N ILE A 373 -4.30 27.62 2.61
CA ILE A 373 -4.09 26.18 2.52
C ILE A 373 -5.16 25.42 3.31
N GLU A 374 -5.45 25.83 4.54
CA GLU A 374 -6.48 25.19 5.38
C GLU A 374 -7.89 25.42 4.82
N HIS A 375 -8.19 26.62 4.31
CA HIS A 375 -9.47 26.89 3.66
C HIS A 375 -9.70 26.00 2.42
N ALA A 376 -8.69 25.89 1.57
CA ALA A 376 -8.73 25.03 0.39
C ALA A 376 -8.88 23.54 0.77
N TYR A 377 -8.17 23.09 1.80
CA TYR A 377 -8.30 21.74 2.31
C TYR A 377 -9.71 21.44 2.83
N GLU A 378 -10.29 22.34 3.64
CA GLU A 378 -11.65 22.16 4.16
C GLU A 378 -12.69 22.22 3.04
N PHE A 379 -12.48 23.02 1.99
CA PHE A 379 -13.34 22.99 0.80
C PHE A 379 -13.29 21.64 0.08
N VAL A 380 -12.10 21.11 -0.20
CA VAL A 380 -11.94 19.80 -0.87
C VAL A 380 -12.53 18.69 0.00
N LYS A 381 -12.26 18.70 1.31
CA LYS A 381 -12.84 17.77 2.28
C LYS A 381 -14.36 17.81 2.25
N LYS A 382 -14.96 19.01 2.29
CA LYS A 382 -16.40 19.20 2.21
C LYS A 382 -17.00 18.63 0.91
N LYS A 383 -16.35 18.81 -0.24
CA LYS A 383 -16.80 18.20 -1.51
C LYS A 383 -16.86 16.67 -1.43
N PHE A 384 -15.87 16.03 -0.79
CA PHE A 384 -15.89 14.58 -0.56
C PHE A 384 -16.95 14.15 0.46
N GLU A 385 -17.19 14.94 1.52
CA GLU A 385 -18.29 14.69 2.47
C GLU A 385 -19.65 14.76 1.78
N GLU A 386 -19.90 15.81 1.00
CA GLU A 386 -21.12 15.98 0.21
C GLU A 386 -21.31 14.81 -0.76
N LEU A 387 -20.27 14.40 -1.48
CA LEU A 387 -20.31 13.25 -2.36
C LEU A 387 -20.63 11.96 -1.59
N TYR A 388 -20.02 11.75 -0.42
CA TYR A 388 -20.31 10.60 0.41
C TYR A 388 -21.81 10.52 0.77
N PHE A 389 -22.39 11.61 1.27
CA PHE A 389 -23.80 11.62 1.67
C PHE A 389 -24.76 11.54 0.48
N GLN A 390 -24.41 12.12 -0.68
CA GLN A 390 -25.20 12.03 -1.91
C GLN A 390 -25.24 10.60 -2.48
N SER A 391 -24.12 9.88 -2.37
CA SER A 391 -23.97 8.52 -2.92
C SER A 391 -24.40 7.42 -1.96
N THR A 392 -24.68 7.76 -0.69
CA THR A 392 -25.10 6.80 0.34
C THR A 392 -26.62 6.74 0.41
N ALA A 393 -27.20 5.60 0.06
CA ALA A 393 -28.64 5.37 0.19
C ALA A 393 -29.07 5.31 1.68
N PRO A 394 -30.35 5.60 2.02
CA PRO A 394 -30.82 5.69 3.41
C PRO A 394 -30.57 4.45 4.27
N ASP A 395 -30.59 3.26 3.65
CA ASP A 395 -30.29 1.96 4.26
C ASP A 395 -28.82 1.79 4.67
N ARG A 396 -27.92 2.66 4.19
CA ARG A 396 -26.47 2.60 4.42
C ARG A 396 -25.93 3.74 5.29
N VAL A 397 -26.80 4.60 5.84
CA VAL A 397 -26.40 5.82 6.58
C VAL A 397 -25.66 5.50 7.88
N ASP A 398 -25.87 4.33 8.46
CA ASP A 398 -25.28 3.93 9.74
C ASP A 398 -23.82 3.43 9.65
N ARG A 399 -23.24 3.36 8.43
CA ARG A 399 -21.84 2.94 8.27
C ARG A 399 -20.90 4.05 8.74
N VAL A 400 -19.80 3.65 9.36
CA VAL A 400 -18.81 4.62 9.86
C VAL A 400 -18.12 5.28 8.68
N PHE A 401 -18.09 6.61 8.67
CA PHE A 401 -17.31 7.40 7.72
C PHE A 401 -16.38 8.37 8.45
N LYS A 402 -15.09 8.31 8.12
CA LYS A 402 -14.06 9.22 8.66
C LYS A 402 -13.14 9.70 7.56
N ILE A 403 -12.74 10.96 7.65
CA ILE A 403 -11.79 11.58 6.73
C ILE A 403 -10.51 11.92 7.49
N TYR A 404 -9.38 11.58 6.89
CA TYR A 404 -8.06 11.84 7.43
C TYR A 404 -7.22 12.61 6.42
N ARG A 405 -6.61 13.71 6.87
CA ARG A 405 -5.51 14.36 6.17
C ARG A 405 -4.26 13.51 6.31
N THR A 406 -3.64 13.14 5.20
CA THR A 406 -2.50 12.22 5.21
C THR A 406 -1.39 12.64 4.25
N THR A 407 -0.16 12.31 4.64
CA THR A 407 1.01 12.27 3.77
C THR A 407 1.61 10.88 3.94
N ALA A 408 1.45 10.03 2.93
CA ALA A 408 1.86 8.63 3.00
C ALA A 408 3.37 8.45 3.23
N LEU A 409 4.19 9.46 2.92
CA LEU A 409 5.62 9.44 3.19
C LEU A 409 5.94 9.72 4.67
N ASP A 410 5.05 10.38 5.42
CA ASP A 410 5.24 10.66 6.84
C ASP A 410 4.84 9.46 7.70
N GLN A 411 5.86 8.72 8.13
CA GLN A 411 5.73 7.56 9.01
C GLN A 411 4.98 7.86 10.31
N LYS A 412 5.22 9.01 10.95
CA LYS A 412 4.60 9.35 12.25
C LYS A 412 3.11 9.63 12.06
N LEU A 413 2.77 10.38 11.00
CA LEU A 413 1.39 10.69 10.65
C LEU A 413 0.62 9.41 10.30
N VAL A 414 1.17 8.55 9.46
CA VAL A 414 0.52 7.27 9.08
C VAL A 414 0.31 6.40 10.32
N LYS A 415 1.31 6.26 11.20
CA LYS A 415 1.17 5.50 12.46
C LYS A 415 0.06 6.06 13.35
N LYS A 416 -0.05 7.38 13.47
CA LYS A 416 -1.14 8.04 14.23
C LYS A 416 -2.50 7.78 13.58
N THR A 417 -2.60 7.92 12.27
CA THR A 417 -3.85 7.70 11.52
C THR A 417 -4.34 6.25 11.67
N PHE A 418 -3.47 5.25 11.55
CA PHE A 418 -3.87 3.85 11.75
C PHE A 418 -4.31 3.55 13.19
N LYS A 419 -3.74 4.20 14.20
CA LYS A 419 -4.26 4.08 15.59
C LYS A 419 -5.70 4.60 15.70
N LEU A 420 -5.99 5.76 15.09
CA LEU A 420 -7.34 6.33 15.08
C LEU A 420 -8.33 5.44 14.31
N VAL A 421 -7.89 4.83 13.21
CA VAL A 421 -8.68 3.85 12.45
C VAL A 421 -8.99 2.63 13.33
N ASP A 422 -7.98 2.05 13.97
CA ASP A 422 -8.14 0.90 14.88
C ASP A 422 -9.08 1.20 16.05
N GLU A 423 -8.94 2.36 16.71
CA GLU A 423 -9.87 2.80 17.76
C GLU A 423 -11.31 2.94 17.25
N THR A 424 -11.48 3.47 16.05
CA THR A 424 -12.80 3.65 15.43
C THR A 424 -13.46 2.32 15.12
N LEU A 425 -12.70 1.37 14.55
CA LEU A 425 -13.21 0.04 14.20
C LEU A 425 -13.54 -0.79 15.45
N ARG A 426 -12.68 -0.77 16.47
CA ARG A 426 -12.96 -1.46 17.73
C ARG A 426 -14.21 -0.92 18.42
N ARG A 427 -14.38 0.40 18.47
CA ARG A 427 -15.59 1.01 19.05
C ARG A 427 -16.84 0.57 18.30
N ARG A 428 -16.79 0.50 16.96
CA ARG A 428 -17.91 0.03 16.15
C ARG A 428 -18.23 -1.44 16.43
N ASN A 429 -17.23 -2.31 16.48
CA ASN A 429 -17.41 -3.73 16.78
C ASN A 429 -18.04 -3.95 18.16
N LEU A 430 -17.61 -3.19 19.17
CA LEU A 430 -18.20 -3.25 20.51
C LEU A 430 -19.66 -2.78 20.53
N PHE A 431 -20.00 -1.73 19.77
CA PHE A 431 -21.37 -1.25 19.63
C PHE A 431 -22.27 -2.30 18.94
N GLU A 432 -21.81 -2.91 17.85
CA GLU A 432 -22.56 -3.97 17.16
C GLU A 432 -22.73 -5.24 18.02
N ALA A 433 -21.80 -5.50 18.92
CA ALA A 433 -21.89 -6.57 19.91
C ALA A 433 -22.79 -6.23 21.12
N GLY A 434 -23.33 -5.01 21.21
CA GLY A 434 -24.15 -4.55 22.33
C GLY A 434 -23.36 -4.34 23.65
N LEU A 435 -22.04 -4.12 23.55
CA LEU A 435 -21.14 -3.93 24.70
C LEU A 435 -20.92 -2.44 25.05
N LEU A 436 -21.44 -1.53 24.23
CA LEU A 436 -21.47 -0.08 24.38
C LEU A 436 -22.85 0.43 24.02
#